data_AF-A0A7R9G7M3-F1
#
_entry.id   AF-A0A7R9G7M3-F1
#
_cell.length_a   1.000
_cell.length_b   1.000
_cell.length_c   1.000
_cell.angle_alpha   90.00
_cell.angle_beta   90.00
_cell.angle_gamma   90.00
#
_symmetry.space_group_name_H-M   'P 1'
#
loop_
_entity.id
_entity.type
_entity.pdbx_description
1 polymer ?
#
loop_
_entity_poly.entity_id
_entity_poly.type
_entity_poly.pdbx_seq_one_letter_code
_entity_poly.pdbx_strand_id
1 'polypeptide(L)'
;MMEGLVLVASVIAALIATSEGHPTWAQDKAKLCETMIPAHGATAQPNSTFADFFSLNASAVAEDGGYYHVQLDALDKDVGILGYLIEARDACTGEILRGNWNTAQADQILSCNAKNGVNAVHHRPRKAPAVPQVKHAWVPLNSVTSLNFIVSVVHKKDLFWVKQSIEVVPCKN
;
A
#
# COMPACT_ATOMS: atom_id res chain seq x y z
N MET A 1 -66.48 -5.73 -13.10
CA MET A 1 -65.66 -5.29 -11.94
C MET A 1 -64.28 -5.88 -12.14
N MET A 2 -63.35 -5.08 -12.68
CA MET A 2 -61.96 -5.49 -12.93
C MET A 2 -61.08 -4.50 -12.20
N GLU A 3 -60.42 -4.97 -11.15
CA GLU A 3 -59.43 -4.20 -10.39
C GLU A 3 -58.11 -4.20 -11.18
N GLY A 4 -57.71 -3.01 -11.65
CA GLY A 4 -56.44 -2.80 -12.34
C GLY A 4 -55.36 -2.47 -11.32
N LEU A 5 -54.50 -3.45 -11.04
CA LEU A 5 -53.30 -3.30 -10.21
C LEU A 5 -52.25 -2.49 -10.98
N VAL A 6 -51.94 -1.26 -10.55
CA VAL A 6 -50.87 -0.44 -11.12
C VAL A 6 -49.57 -0.72 -10.37
N LEU A 7 -48.62 -1.37 -11.04
CA LEU A 7 -47.25 -1.60 -10.56
C LEU A 7 -46.43 -0.31 -10.73
N VAL A 8 -46.10 0.36 -9.63
CA VAL A 8 -45.14 1.48 -9.62
C VAL A 8 -43.74 0.91 -9.54
N ALA A 9 -43.03 0.85 -10.67
CA ALA A 9 -41.62 0.50 -10.73
C ALA A 9 -40.77 1.73 -10.39
N SER A 10 -40.34 1.85 -9.14
CA SER A 10 -39.36 2.86 -8.71
C SER A 10 -37.97 2.50 -9.22
N VAL A 11 -37.54 3.13 -10.30
CA VAL A 11 -36.15 3.07 -10.77
C VAL A 11 -35.30 3.91 -9.82
N ILE A 12 -34.65 3.27 -8.85
CA ILE A 12 -33.62 3.90 -8.02
C ILE A 12 -32.37 4.01 -8.88
N ALA A 13 -32.18 5.18 -9.51
CA ALA A 13 -30.92 5.54 -10.14
C ALA A 13 -29.87 5.71 -9.02
N ALA A 14 -29.06 4.69 -8.79
CA ALA A 14 -27.89 4.80 -7.93
C ALA A 14 -26.93 5.82 -8.57
N LEU A 15 -26.78 6.99 -7.95
CA LEU A 15 -25.68 7.90 -8.27
C LEU A 15 -24.38 7.20 -7.90
N ILE A 16 -23.70 6.62 -8.89
CA ILE A 16 -22.29 6.26 -8.76
C ILE A 16 -21.53 7.59 -8.71
N ALA A 17 -21.22 8.03 -7.50
CA ALA A 17 -20.31 9.14 -7.29
C ALA A 17 -18.90 8.70 -7.76
N THR A 18 -18.55 8.99 -9.01
CA THR A 18 -17.18 8.88 -9.48
C THR A 18 -16.39 10.04 -8.91
N SER A 19 -15.89 9.90 -7.68
CA SER A 19 -14.97 10.87 -7.09
C SER A 19 -13.54 10.58 -7.53
N GLU A 20 -13.17 11.00 -8.74
CA GLU A 20 -11.76 10.97 -9.17
C GLU A 20 -11.22 12.37 -9.40
N GLY A 21 -11.39 13.23 -8.39
CA GLY A 21 -10.48 14.34 -8.17
C GLY A 21 -9.14 13.81 -7.69
N HIS A 22 -8.29 13.34 -8.61
CA HIS A 22 -6.89 13.05 -8.28
C HIS A 22 -6.19 14.36 -7.91
N PRO A 23 -5.55 14.47 -6.72
CA PRO A 23 -4.79 15.67 -6.41
C PRO A 23 -3.65 15.82 -7.44
N THR A 24 -3.34 17.07 -7.80
CA THR A 24 -2.37 17.51 -8.82
C THR A 24 -0.94 16.95 -8.68
N TRP A 25 -0.65 16.21 -7.60
CA TRP A 25 0.58 15.44 -7.37
C TRP A 25 0.60 14.07 -8.07
N ALA A 26 -0.50 13.67 -8.72
CA ALA A 26 -0.66 12.42 -9.45
C ALA A 26 0.10 12.37 -10.79
N GLN A 27 0.74 13.45 -11.23
CA GLN A 27 1.39 13.50 -12.55
C GLN A 27 2.65 12.63 -12.66
N ASP A 28 3.17 12.12 -11.54
CA ASP A 28 4.38 11.32 -11.50
C ASP A 28 4.19 10.05 -10.64
N LYS A 29 3.01 9.41 -10.67
CA LYS A 29 2.75 8.14 -9.92
C LYS A 29 3.84 7.10 -10.18
N ALA A 30 4.34 7.01 -11.42
CA ALA A 30 5.45 6.12 -11.77
C ALA A 30 6.74 6.48 -11.00
N LYS A 31 7.08 7.77 -10.94
CA LYS A 31 8.25 8.27 -10.21
C LYS A 31 8.11 8.14 -8.69
N LEU A 32 6.89 8.29 -8.16
CA LEU A 32 6.62 8.01 -6.75
C LEU A 32 6.96 6.56 -6.43
N CYS A 33 6.65 5.60 -7.30
CA CYS A 33 6.94 4.20 -7.03
C CYS A 33 8.39 3.81 -7.35
N GLU A 34 9.03 4.51 -8.29
CA GLU A 34 10.45 4.32 -8.56
C GLU A 34 11.32 4.83 -7.41
N THR A 35 11.02 6.03 -6.90
CA THR A 35 11.80 6.68 -5.85
C THR A 35 11.33 6.30 -4.45
N MET A 36 10.03 6.05 -4.29
CA MET A 36 9.32 5.91 -3.02
C MET A 36 9.51 7.12 -2.08
N ILE A 37 9.87 8.28 -2.63
CA ILE A 37 10.11 9.53 -1.88
C ILE A 37 8.77 10.27 -1.71
N PRO A 38 8.34 10.59 -0.48
CA PRO A 38 7.16 11.41 -0.26
C PRO A 38 7.39 12.86 -0.74
N ALA A 39 6.33 13.49 -1.24
CA ALA A 39 6.36 14.88 -1.75
C ALA A 39 6.38 15.93 -0.62
N HIS A 40 7.36 15.85 0.29
CA HIS A 40 7.49 16.75 1.44
C HIS A 40 8.63 17.76 1.29
N GLY A 41 9.51 17.58 0.28
CA GLY A 41 10.63 18.49 -0.01
C GLY A 41 11.85 18.34 0.92
N ALA A 42 11.85 17.35 1.81
CA ALA A 42 12.98 16.99 2.65
C ALA A 42 13.75 15.80 2.07
N THR A 43 14.95 15.53 2.59
CA THR A 43 15.80 14.39 2.21
C THR A 43 15.49 13.19 3.09
N ALA A 44 15.52 11.99 2.49
CA ALA A 44 15.36 10.75 3.23
C ALA A 44 16.49 10.57 4.24
N GLN A 45 16.17 10.01 5.40
CA GLN A 45 17.15 9.59 6.38
C GLN A 45 17.95 8.37 5.88
N PRO A 46 19.20 8.18 6.33
CA PRO A 46 19.96 6.99 6.02
C PRO A 46 19.24 5.72 6.45
N ASN A 47 19.26 4.68 5.62
CA ASN A 47 18.61 3.41 5.94
C ASN A 47 19.15 2.76 7.23
N SER A 48 20.41 3.02 7.57
CA SER A 48 21.04 2.50 8.79
C SER A 48 20.38 2.97 10.10
N THR A 49 19.62 4.07 10.08
CA THR A 49 18.93 4.59 11.27
C THR A 49 17.47 4.14 11.37
N PHE A 50 16.96 3.39 10.38
CA PHE A 50 15.56 2.94 10.38
C PHE A 50 15.22 2.11 11.62
N ALA A 51 16.11 1.18 11.98
CA ALA A 51 15.93 0.27 13.09
C ALA A 51 15.94 0.94 14.48
N ASP A 52 16.27 2.24 14.56
CA ASP A 52 16.17 3.03 15.79
C ASP A 52 14.71 3.47 16.06
N PHE A 53 13.85 3.44 15.03
CA PHE A 53 12.48 3.97 15.09
C PHE A 53 11.42 2.93 14.76
N PHE A 54 11.71 2.02 13.83
CA PHE A 54 10.73 1.12 13.26
C PHE A 54 11.27 -0.31 13.13
N SER A 55 10.35 -1.28 13.09
CA SER A 55 10.64 -2.63 12.62
C SER A 55 9.73 -2.99 11.45
N LEU A 56 10.27 -3.77 10.51
CA LEU A 56 9.57 -4.28 9.35
C LEU A 56 9.60 -5.80 9.40
N ASN A 57 8.42 -6.41 9.41
CA ASN A 57 8.25 -7.85 9.49
C ASN A 57 7.35 -8.33 8.35
N ALA A 58 7.62 -9.52 7.82
CA ALA A 58 6.78 -10.11 6.79
C ALA A 58 6.82 -11.64 6.88
N SER A 59 5.72 -12.28 6.48
CA SER A 59 5.60 -13.73 6.53
C SER A 59 4.67 -14.25 5.43
N ALA A 60 4.93 -15.48 4.98
CA ALA A 60 4.01 -16.21 4.12
C ALA A 60 2.97 -16.95 4.97
N VAL A 61 1.71 -16.94 4.54
CA VAL A 61 0.62 -17.71 5.13
C VAL A 61 0.13 -18.73 4.11
N ALA A 62 0.16 -20.01 4.51
CA ALA A 62 0.01 -21.15 3.60
C ALA A 62 -1.44 -21.55 3.28
N GLU A 63 -2.44 -20.75 3.64
CA GLU A 63 -3.85 -21.11 3.45
C GLU A 63 -4.37 -20.71 2.05
N ASP A 64 -5.15 -21.61 1.43
CA ASP A 64 -6.00 -21.45 0.22
C ASP A 64 -5.62 -20.32 -0.76
N GLY A 65 -4.56 -20.55 -1.53
CA GLY A 65 -4.09 -19.61 -2.56
C GLY A 65 -2.88 -18.76 -2.15
N GLY A 66 -2.48 -18.83 -0.87
CA GLY A 66 -1.24 -18.26 -0.35
C GLY A 66 -1.24 -16.74 -0.35
N TYR A 67 -1.14 -16.12 0.82
CA TYR A 67 -0.97 -14.69 0.93
C TYR A 67 0.17 -14.35 1.87
N TYR A 68 0.64 -13.12 1.81
CA TYR A 68 1.78 -12.65 2.57
C TYR A 68 1.35 -11.51 3.47
N HIS A 69 1.70 -11.58 4.75
CA HIS A 69 1.54 -10.46 5.66
C HIS A 69 2.78 -9.58 5.63
N VAL A 70 2.56 -8.27 5.70
CA VAL A 70 3.60 -7.28 5.93
C VAL A 70 3.14 -6.36 7.07
N GLN A 71 4.05 -6.11 7.99
CA GLN A 71 3.80 -5.35 9.20
C GLN A 71 4.94 -4.36 9.42
N LEU A 72 4.57 -3.09 9.60
CA LEU A 72 5.47 -2.02 10.00
C LEU A 72 5.05 -1.57 11.40
N ASP A 73 5.98 -1.66 12.35
CA ASP A 73 5.75 -1.26 13.73
C ASP A 73 6.66 -0.09 14.09
N ALA A 74 6.12 0.86 14.84
CA ALA A 74 6.95 1.79 15.59
C ALA A 74 7.47 1.15 16.88
N LEU A 75 8.72 1.46 17.23
CA LEU A 75 9.39 0.88 18.39
C LEU A 75 9.07 1.58 19.72
N ASP A 76 8.55 2.80 19.67
CA ASP A 76 8.14 3.58 20.85
C ASP A 76 6.76 4.22 20.60
N LYS A 77 5.98 4.43 21.66
CA LYS A 77 4.70 5.17 21.64
C LYS A 77 4.85 6.62 21.15
N ASP A 78 6.02 7.22 21.32
CA ASP A 78 6.29 8.59 20.87
C ASP A 78 6.75 8.62 19.39
N VAL A 79 7.05 7.44 18.83
CA VAL A 79 7.34 7.24 17.42
C VAL A 79 6.04 6.79 16.73
N GLY A 80 5.36 7.69 16.04
CA GLY A 80 4.18 7.34 15.26
C GLY A 80 4.48 7.16 13.77
N ILE A 81 3.71 6.33 13.08
CA ILE A 81 3.68 6.22 11.61
C ILE A 81 2.64 7.21 11.08
N LEU A 82 3.09 8.30 10.49
CA LEU A 82 2.24 9.35 9.90
C LEU A 82 1.87 9.06 8.44
N GLY A 83 2.65 8.23 7.76
CA GLY A 83 2.38 7.82 6.40
C GLY A 83 3.32 6.71 5.93
N TYR A 84 2.88 5.99 4.90
CA TYR A 84 3.65 4.91 4.32
C TYR A 84 3.30 4.70 2.85
N LEU A 85 4.22 4.01 2.16
CA LEU A 85 4.02 3.37 0.87
C LEU A 85 4.66 1.98 0.95
N ILE A 86 3.92 0.94 0.59
CA ILE A 86 4.40 -0.45 0.60
C ILE A 86 4.21 -1.05 -0.79
N GLU A 87 5.23 -1.74 -1.29
CA GLU A 87 5.26 -2.40 -2.59
C GLU A 87 5.73 -3.85 -2.45
N ALA A 88 5.20 -4.73 -3.31
CA ALA A 88 5.71 -6.10 -3.49
C ALA A 88 6.58 -6.14 -4.75
N ARG A 89 7.82 -6.62 -4.64
CA ARG A 89 8.73 -6.75 -5.78
C ARG A 89 9.41 -8.10 -5.80
N ASP A 90 9.82 -8.51 -6.98
CA ASP A 90 10.64 -9.68 -7.17
C ASP A 90 12.02 -9.40 -6.55
N ALA A 91 12.48 -10.29 -5.67
CA ALA A 91 13.72 -10.09 -4.93
C ALA A 91 14.95 -10.12 -5.85
N CYS A 92 14.87 -10.80 -6.99
CA CYS A 92 16.01 -11.02 -7.89
C CYS A 92 16.16 -9.90 -8.92
N THR A 93 15.04 -9.45 -9.47
CA THR A 93 15.00 -8.46 -10.55
C THR A 93 14.64 -7.05 -10.07
N GLY A 94 14.02 -6.94 -8.89
CA GLY A 94 13.46 -5.69 -8.39
C GLY A 94 12.18 -5.24 -9.10
N GLU A 95 11.68 -6.04 -10.05
CA GLU A 95 10.44 -5.74 -10.78
C GLU A 95 9.23 -5.76 -9.85
N ILE A 96 8.25 -4.90 -10.15
CA ILE A 96 7.03 -4.83 -9.34
C ILE A 96 6.15 -6.06 -9.60
N LEU A 97 5.82 -6.79 -8.55
CA LEU A 97 4.93 -7.94 -8.61
C LEU A 97 3.47 -7.50 -8.56
N ARG A 98 2.62 -8.27 -9.25
CA ARG A 98 1.18 -8.04 -9.28
C ARG A 98 0.49 -8.84 -8.18
N GLY A 99 -0.40 -8.20 -7.46
CA GLY A 99 -1.20 -8.85 -6.43
C GLY A 99 -2.36 -7.99 -5.99
N ASN A 100 -3.19 -8.51 -5.09
CA ASN A 100 -4.26 -7.76 -4.46
C ASN A 100 -3.84 -7.44 -3.02
N TRP A 101 -3.98 -6.17 -2.65
CA TRP A 101 -3.80 -5.73 -1.27
C TRP A 101 -5.13 -5.83 -0.53
N ASN A 102 -5.13 -6.53 0.61
CA ASN A 102 -6.22 -6.49 1.57
C ASN A 102 -5.86 -5.46 2.65
N THR A 103 -6.56 -4.34 2.65
CA THR A 103 -6.28 -3.17 3.49
C THR A 103 -7.37 -3.04 4.56
N ALA A 104 -6.99 -2.98 5.83
CA ALA A 104 -7.94 -2.83 6.94
C ALA A 104 -8.31 -1.37 7.26
N GLN A 105 -7.58 -0.39 6.72
CA GLN A 105 -7.77 1.04 7.01
C GLN A 105 -8.29 1.81 5.77
N ALA A 106 -8.53 3.12 5.89
CA ALA A 106 -8.92 4.03 4.81
C ALA A 106 -7.80 4.26 3.76
N ASP A 107 -6.92 3.29 3.61
CA ASP A 107 -5.79 3.30 2.71
C ASP A 107 -6.22 3.31 1.27
N GLN A 108 -5.31 3.78 0.43
CA GLN A 108 -5.51 3.80 -0.99
C GLN A 108 -4.51 2.89 -1.67
N ILE A 109 -5.06 2.09 -2.58
CA ILE A 109 -4.28 1.29 -3.51
C ILE A 109 -3.77 2.21 -4.62
N LEU A 110 -2.47 2.10 -4.90
CA LEU A 110 -1.80 2.80 -5.99
C LEU A 110 -1.41 1.80 -7.09
N SER A 111 -1.55 2.26 -8.33
CA SER A 111 -1.01 1.59 -9.52
C SER A 111 0.26 2.30 -9.96
N CYS A 112 1.38 1.74 -9.57
CA CYS A 112 2.73 2.23 -9.85
C CYS A 112 3.20 2.03 -11.28
N ASN A 113 2.50 1.18 -12.04
CA ASN A 113 2.69 1.02 -13.47
C ASN A 113 1.34 1.15 -14.19
N ALA A 114 1.34 1.79 -15.36
CA ALA A 114 0.13 2.03 -16.14
C ALA A 114 -0.47 0.75 -16.76
N LYS A 115 0.30 -0.35 -16.79
CA LYS A 115 -0.08 -1.58 -17.48
C LYS A 115 -0.67 -2.66 -16.59
N ASN A 116 -0.34 -2.73 -15.30
CA ASN A 116 -0.45 -4.00 -14.55
C ASN A 116 -1.16 -3.98 -13.19
N GLY A 117 -1.83 -2.87 -12.84
CA GLY A 117 -2.79 -2.84 -11.72
C GLY A 117 -2.18 -2.81 -10.32
N VAL A 118 -3.06 -2.71 -9.33
CA VAL A 118 -2.87 -2.73 -7.87
C VAL A 118 -1.55 -3.38 -7.44
N ASN A 119 -0.57 -2.57 -7.05
CA ASN A 119 0.76 -3.08 -6.71
C ASN A 119 1.43 -2.35 -5.56
N ALA A 120 0.84 -1.26 -5.10
CA ALA A 120 1.24 -0.60 -3.88
C ALA A 120 0.04 -0.21 -3.03
N VAL A 121 0.26 -0.11 -1.73
CA VAL A 121 -0.69 0.48 -0.78
C VAL A 121 -0.04 1.69 -0.13
N HIS A 122 -0.80 2.78 -0.01
CA HIS A 122 -0.34 3.98 0.66
C HIS A 122 -1.38 4.52 1.63
N HIS A 123 -0.85 5.22 2.63
CA HIS A 123 -1.65 5.83 3.69
C HIS A 123 -2.70 6.83 3.15
N ARG A 124 -3.91 6.74 3.69
CA ARG A 124 -4.95 7.78 3.63
C ARG A 124 -5.82 7.77 4.90
N PRO A 125 -6.44 8.92 5.27
CA PRO A 125 -6.34 10.25 4.65
C PRO A 125 -5.07 11.02 5.03
N ARG A 126 -4.71 12.07 4.27
CA ARG A 126 -3.49 12.89 4.49
C ARG A 126 -3.34 13.45 5.92
N LYS A 127 -4.44 13.65 6.65
CA LYS A 127 -4.46 14.22 8.01
C LYS A 127 -4.83 13.18 9.07
N ALA A 128 -4.61 11.90 8.82
CA ALA A 128 -4.81 10.89 9.86
C ALA A 128 -3.82 11.11 11.02
N PRO A 129 -4.21 10.75 12.26
CA PRO A 129 -3.27 10.68 13.36
C PRO A 129 -2.19 9.63 13.07
N ALA A 130 -1.01 9.80 13.67
CA ALA A 130 0.03 8.79 13.56
C ALA A 130 -0.40 7.50 14.27
N VAL A 131 -0.13 6.35 13.66
CA VAL A 131 -0.49 5.03 14.19
C VAL A 131 0.77 4.28 14.66
N PRO A 132 0.68 3.42 15.69
CA PRO A 132 1.82 2.64 16.16
C PRO A 132 2.17 1.48 15.22
N GLN A 133 1.22 1.06 14.38
CA GLN A 133 1.36 -0.14 13.56
C GLN A 133 0.55 -0.03 12.26
N VAL A 134 1.12 -0.59 11.21
CA VAL A 134 0.50 -0.77 9.90
C VAL A 134 0.59 -2.25 9.52
N LYS A 135 -0.52 -2.84 9.09
CA LYS A 135 -0.62 -4.24 8.71
C LYS A 135 -1.37 -4.36 7.39
N HIS A 136 -0.80 -5.12 6.48
CA HIS A 136 -1.41 -5.43 5.19
C HIS A 136 -1.20 -6.89 4.83
N ALA A 137 -2.17 -7.44 4.11
CA ALA A 137 -2.01 -8.73 3.46
C ALA A 137 -1.96 -8.52 1.94
N TRP A 138 -1.06 -9.25 1.28
CA TRP A 138 -0.88 -9.21 -0.16
C TRP A 138 -1.05 -10.61 -0.74
N VAL A 139 -1.97 -10.74 -1.69
CA VAL A 139 -2.25 -12.00 -2.40
C VAL A 139 -1.69 -11.88 -3.80
N PRO A 140 -0.71 -12.69 -4.21
CA PRO A 140 -0.15 -12.58 -5.55
C PRO A 140 -1.17 -12.99 -6.62
N LEU A 141 -1.13 -12.34 -7.78
CA LEU A 141 -1.97 -12.74 -8.93
C LEU A 141 -1.38 -13.91 -9.74
N ASN A 142 -0.09 -14.19 -9.55
CA ASN A 142 0.64 -15.27 -10.22
C ASN A 142 1.53 -15.99 -9.20
N SER A 143 2.08 -17.15 -9.56
CA SER A 143 3.08 -17.81 -8.73
C SER A 143 4.28 -16.89 -8.49
N VAL A 144 4.73 -16.80 -7.24
CA VAL A 144 5.86 -15.98 -6.83
C VAL A 144 7.07 -16.87 -6.60
N THR A 145 8.14 -16.63 -7.35
CA THR A 145 9.40 -17.38 -7.24
C THR A 145 10.40 -16.70 -6.31
N SER A 146 10.31 -15.39 -6.17
CA SER A 146 11.06 -14.57 -5.21
C SER A 146 10.23 -13.37 -4.81
N LEU A 147 10.39 -12.87 -3.58
CA LEU A 147 9.58 -11.79 -3.02
C LEU A 147 10.37 -10.99 -2.00
N ASN A 148 10.40 -9.68 -2.21
CA ASN A 148 10.65 -8.72 -1.15
C ASN A 148 9.47 -7.74 -1.04
N PHE A 149 9.25 -7.25 0.17
CA PHE A 149 8.44 -6.06 0.37
C PHE A 149 9.36 -4.87 0.54
N ILE A 150 9.02 -3.76 -0.11
CA ILE A 150 9.73 -2.49 0.03
C ILE A 150 8.80 -1.46 0.63
N VAL A 151 9.29 -0.72 1.62
CA VAL A 151 8.53 0.24 2.41
C VAL A 151 9.22 1.59 2.46
N SER A 152 8.43 2.65 2.30
CA SER A 152 8.76 3.99 2.78
C SER A 152 7.87 4.35 3.94
N VAL A 153 8.43 4.99 4.95
CA VAL A 153 7.71 5.41 6.17
C VAL A 153 7.99 6.87 6.48
N VAL A 154 6.95 7.58 6.89
CA VAL A 154 7.00 8.97 7.35
C VAL A 154 6.69 8.99 8.84
N HIS A 155 7.64 9.44 9.66
CA HIS A 155 7.41 9.72 11.08
C HIS A 155 6.89 11.15 11.27
N LYS A 156 7.58 12.11 10.65
CA LYS A 156 7.22 13.53 10.60
C LYS A 156 7.33 14.00 9.15
N LYS A 157 6.74 15.15 8.84
CA LYS A 157 6.76 15.71 7.46
C LYS A 157 8.18 15.71 6.86
N ASP A 158 9.18 16.05 7.65
CA ASP A 158 10.59 16.16 7.29
C ASP A 158 11.47 15.00 7.78
N LEU A 159 10.89 14.00 8.46
CA LEU A 159 11.61 12.82 8.95
C LEU A 159 10.99 11.54 8.39
N PHE A 160 11.66 10.94 7.41
CA PHE A 160 11.18 9.76 6.71
C PHE A 160 12.33 8.90 6.20
N TRP A 161 12.02 7.62 5.96
CA TRP A 161 12.92 6.62 5.39
C TRP A 161 12.27 6.05 4.14
N VAL A 162 13.10 5.66 3.18
CA VAL A 162 12.63 5.10 1.92
C VAL A 162 13.31 3.78 1.62
N LYS A 163 12.65 2.96 0.81
CA LYS A 163 13.19 1.70 0.28
C LYS A 163 13.76 0.75 1.34
N GLN A 164 13.12 0.68 2.51
CA GLN A 164 13.41 -0.35 3.50
C GLN A 164 12.83 -1.66 2.99
N SER A 165 13.64 -2.72 2.98
CA SER A 165 13.25 -3.97 2.34
C SER A 165 13.30 -5.13 3.31
N ILE A 166 12.32 -6.03 3.19
CA ILE A 166 12.35 -7.34 3.82
C ILE A 166 12.13 -8.41 2.76
N GLU A 167 13.06 -9.35 2.69
CA GLU A 167 12.94 -10.52 1.83
C GLU A 167 12.06 -11.57 2.52
N VAL A 168 11.13 -12.15 1.77
CA VAL A 168 10.19 -13.18 2.26
C VAL A 168 10.37 -14.49 1.53
N VAL A 169 10.62 -14.42 0.21
CA VAL A 169 10.96 -15.57 -0.61
C VAL A 169 12.29 -15.27 -1.28
N PRO A 170 13.39 -15.95 -0.89
CA PRO A 170 14.71 -15.65 -1.41
C PRO A 170 14.86 -16.03 -2.88
N CYS A 171 15.82 -15.40 -3.55
CA CYS A 171 16.27 -15.85 -4.86
C CYS A 171 16.85 -17.26 -4.78
N LYS A 172 16.31 -18.17 -5.61
CA LYS A 172 16.92 -19.49 -5.81
C LYS A 172 18.05 -19.32 -6.82
N ASN A 173 19.28 -19.52 -6.37
CA ASN A 173 20.47 -19.61 -7.22
C ASN A 173 20.47 -20.87 -8.07
#